data_AF-A0A5C3PG80-F1
#
_entry.id   AF-A0A5C3PG80-F1
#
_cell.length_a   1.000
_cell.length_b   1.000
_cell.length_c   1.000
_cell.angle_alpha   90.00
_cell.angle_beta   90.00
_cell.angle_gamma   90.00
#
_symmetry.space_group_name_H-M   'P 1'
#
loop_
_entity.id
_entity.type
_entity.pdbx_description
1 polymer ?
#
loop_
_entity_poly.entity_id
_entity_poly.type
_entity_poly.pdbx_seq_one_letter_code
_entity_poly.pdbx_strand_id
1 'polypeptide(L)'
;MGLACDVYTKLLFRRGHGYPLWEPEPTKAGEVLVGDVGYILEGSFYRLFNATLPAGHAVHQQCGVPDGYEPFIYPDTLLHRRAHALQPGPICSTSVVARSVDASLGVGTGAPAGAVAQLRFKCADEQGAVLVLKDDGAREALHPSRDLVQYIVRNHEAWHRFAQDVFRLDLAASDVLFVSGCVKTGAWALAAATHRAREGELVFGGTFGALSQASFSVAAAEKLTMSVEHRCGPEPPQGSVSAESQSRRDQCVFLHYYKLKRRRVLGPKVMRAASVEPSLGRPPSPEPFLEGVSCDTSSGSIELAPGPAEFCDPVDSILEYILDVRPTAVPSLVLEYARN
;
A
#
# COMPACT_ATOMS: atom_id res chain seq x y z
N MET A 1 -3.44 -11.03 3.05
CA MET A 1 -3.63 -9.71 3.69
C MET A 1 -4.98 -9.74 4.40
N GLY A 2 -5.11 -9.12 5.58
CA GLY A 2 -6.38 -9.09 6.32
C GLY A 2 -7.42 -8.20 5.62
N LEU A 3 -8.71 -8.56 5.71
CA LEU A 3 -9.80 -7.87 5.00
C LEU A 3 -9.87 -6.36 5.32
N ALA A 4 -9.58 -5.97 6.56
CA ALA A 4 -9.56 -4.56 6.97
C ALA A 4 -8.42 -3.77 6.29
N CYS A 5 -7.24 -4.36 6.15
CA CYS A 5 -6.12 -3.78 5.43
C CYS A 5 -6.48 -3.55 3.96
N ASP A 6 -7.11 -4.53 3.30
CA ASP A 6 -7.53 -4.41 1.91
C ASP A 6 -8.54 -3.26 1.70
N VAL A 7 -9.54 -3.18 2.59
CA VAL A 7 -10.55 -2.11 2.56
C VAL A 7 -9.91 -0.75 2.80
N TYR A 8 -9.06 -0.65 3.82
CA TYR A 8 -8.32 0.57 4.13
C TYR A 8 -7.53 1.05 2.92
N THR A 9 -6.73 0.16 2.34
CA THR A 9 -5.84 0.51 1.26
C THR A 9 -6.62 0.92 0.03
N LYS A 10 -7.60 0.10 -0.39
CA LYS A 10 -8.42 0.37 -1.59
C LYS A 10 -9.18 1.70 -1.50
N LEU A 11 -9.74 2.02 -0.33
CA LEU A 11 -10.57 3.20 -0.16
C LEU A 11 -9.74 4.49 -0.02
N LEU A 12 -8.64 4.47 0.75
CA LEU A 12 -7.81 5.66 0.91
C LEU A 12 -6.87 5.92 -0.27
N PHE A 13 -6.53 4.91 -1.07
CA PHE A 13 -5.78 5.10 -2.31
C PHE A 13 -6.43 6.13 -3.25
N ARG A 14 -7.77 6.18 -3.27
CA ARG A 14 -8.56 7.13 -4.07
C ARG A 14 -8.41 8.59 -3.62
N ARG A 15 -7.80 8.85 -2.46
CA ARG A 15 -7.52 10.20 -1.97
C ARG A 15 -6.30 10.84 -2.63
N GLY A 16 -5.49 10.06 -3.35
CA GLY A 16 -4.39 10.60 -4.17
C GLY A 16 -3.14 11.03 -3.38
N HIS A 17 -3.01 10.61 -2.12
CA HIS A 17 -1.86 10.95 -1.28
C HIS A 17 -0.69 9.95 -1.37
N GLY A 18 -0.81 8.93 -2.21
CA GLY A 18 0.09 7.78 -2.32
C GLY A 18 -0.63 6.47 -1.98
N TYR A 19 0.11 5.37 -1.96
CA TYR A 19 -0.35 4.07 -1.49
C TYR A 19 -0.44 4.07 0.04
N PRO A 20 -1.64 3.97 0.63
CA PRO A 20 -1.81 3.95 2.09
C PRO A 20 -1.26 2.65 2.70
N LEU A 21 -0.44 2.78 3.74
CA LEU A 21 0.05 1.65 4.53
C LEU A 21 -0.86 1.42 5.75
N TRP A 22 -1.28 0.17 5.94
CA TRP A 22 -2.05 -0.26 7.13
C TRP A 22 -1.16 -0.36 8.36
N GLU A 23 0.13 -0.59 8.15
CA GLU A 23 1.16 -0.62 9.18
C GLU A 23 2.22 0.46 8.87
N PRO A 24 2.00 1.72 9.32
CA PRO A 24 2.93 2.82 9.13
C PRO A 24 4.25 2.69 9.89
N GLU A 25 4.35 1.78 10.85
CA GLU A 25 5.47 1.67 11.77
C GLU A 25 6.80 1.33 11.05
N PRO A 26 7.95 1.88 11.50
CA PRO A 26 9.26 1.42 11.07
C PRO A 26 9.44 -0.09 11.29
N THR A 27 10.01 -0.76 10.31
CA THR A 27 10.39 -2.19 10.44
C THR A 27 11.76 -2.32 11.10
N LYS A 28 12.28 -3.55 11.21
CA LYS A 28 13.66 -3.80 11.68
C LYS A 28 14.72 -3.10 10.82
N ALA A 29 14.39 -2.81 9.55
CA ALA A 29 15.26 -2.05 8.65
C ALA A 29 15.21 -0.52 8.92
N GLY A 30 14.33 -0.05 9.80
CA GLY A 30 14.11 1.36 10.11
C GLY A 30 12.95 1.99 9.34
N GLU A 31 12.90 3.32 9.36
CA GLU A 31 11.88 4.12 8.68
C GLU A 31 11.99 4.00 7.16
N VAL A 32 10.91 4.24 6.41
CA VAL A 32 10.96 4.26 4.94
C VAL A 32 11.75 5.47 4.43
N LEU A 33 12.63 5.23 3.45
CA LEU A 33 13.46 6.23 2.80
C LEU A 33 13.19 6.26 1.30
N VAL A 34 13.36 7.44 0.70
CA VAL A 34 13.44 7.58 -0.75
C VAL A 34 14.61 6.75 -1.28
N GLY A 35 14.38 6.05 -2.38
CA GLY A 35 15.37 5.15 -2.98
C GLY A 35 15.30 3.72 -2.45
N ASP A 36 14.48 3.43 -1.45
CA ASP A 36 14.32 2.06 -0.96
C ASP A 36 13.80 1.14 -2.06
N VAL A 37 14.41 -0.04 -2.16
CA VAL A 37 13.89 -1.14 -2.97
C VAL A 37 13.39 -2.22 -2.03
N GLY A 38 12.17 -2.66 -2.25
CA GLY A 38 11.46 -3.51 -1.28
C GLY A 38 10.17 -4.08 -1.81
N TYR A 39 9.33 -4.57 -0.90
CA TYR A 39 8.04 -5.15 -1.19
C TYR A 39 7.03 -4.79 -0.09
N ILE A 40 5.75 -4.93 -0.39
CA ILE A 40 4.67 -4.72 0.58
C ILE A 40 4.13 -6.09 0.98
N LEU A 41 4.02 -6.34 2.28
CA LEU A 41 3.41 -7.54 2.83
C LEU A 41 2.54 -7.14 4.03
N GLU A 42 1.30 -7.62 4.06
CA GLU A 42 0.35 -7.37 5.16
C GLU A 42 0.14 -5.88 5.52
N GLY A 43 0.36 -4.98 4.56
CA GLY A 43 0.16 -3.54 4.73
C GLY A 43 1.36 -2.78 5.28
N SER A 44 2.48 -3.47 5.51
CA SER A 44 3.81 -2.95 5.84
C SER A 44 4.71 -2.91 4.60
N PHE A 45 5.64 -1.96 4.53
CA PHE A 45 6.73 -1.95 3.54
C PHE A 45 8.02 -2.54 4.13
N TYR A 46 8.64 -3.48 3.42
CA TYR A 46 9.88 -4.14 3.82
C TYR A 46 11.01 -3.79 2.85
N ARG A 47 12.04 -3.11 3.35
CA ARG A 47 13.24 -2.76 2.58
C ARG A 47 14.15 -3.98 2.38
N LEU A 48 14.61 -4.18 1.16
CA LEU A 48 15.71 -5.08 0.80
C LEU A 48 17.05 -4.33 0.85
N PHE A 49 17.13 -3.17 0.21
CA PHE A 49 18.27 -2.25 0.24
C PHE A 49 17.82 -0.84 -0.19
N ASN A 50 18.71 0.15 -0.21
CA ASN A 50 18.42 1.47 -0.77
C ASN A 50 19.26 1.73 -2.03
N ALA A 51 18.59 1.95 -3.15
CA ALA A 51 19.23 2.09 -4.45
C ALA A 51 19.89 3.46 -4.68
N THR A 52 19.76 4.42 -3.77
CA THR A 52 20.34 5.76 -3.90
C THR A 52 21.53 6.00 -2.97
N LEU A 53 21.80 5.08 -2.04
CA LEU A 53 22.85 5.20 -1.04
C LEU A 53 24.09 4.42 -1.43
N PRO A 54 25.32 4.84 -1.04
CA PRO A 54 26.52 4.08 -1.33
C PRO A 54 26.46 2.64 -0.79
N ALA A 55 27.14 1.70 -1.46
CA ALA A 55 27.18 0.29 -1.05
C ALA A 55 27.61 0.09 0.42
N GLY A 56 28.55 0.90 0.91
CA GLY A 56 29.04 0.87 2.30
C GLY A 56 28.18 1.62 3.32
N HIS A 57 26.99 2.12 2.95
CA HIS A 57 26.12 2.86 3.86
C HIS A 57 25.59 1.96 4.99
N ALA A 58 25.31 2.53 6.17
CA ALA A 58 24.86 1.80 7.35
C ALA A 58 23.60 0.94 7.10
N VAL A 59 22.69 1.44 6.26
CA VAL A 59 21.46 0.72 5.82
C VAL A 59 21.76 -0.62 5.15
N HIS A 60 22.93 -0.78 4.53
CA HIS A 60 23.33 -2.00 3.82
C HIS A 60 24.15 -2.97 4.69
N GLN A 61 24.44 -2.64 5.95
CA GLN A 61 25.34 -3.46 6.78
C GLN A 61 24.79 -4.87 7.07
N GLN A 62 23.47 -5.03 7.14
CA GLN A 62 22.86 -6.31 7.48
C GLN A 62 22.76 -7.28 6.30
N CYS A 63 22.40 -6.78 5.12
CA CYS A 63 22.06 -7.62 3.97
C CYS A 63 22.86 -7.31 2.70
N GLY A 64 23.70 -6.27 2.72
CA GLY A 64 24.46 -5.82 1.56
C GLY A 64 23.58 -5.16 0.50
N VAL A 65 24.02 -5.32 -0.75
CA VAL A 65 23.41 -4.77 -1.97
C VAL A 65 23.48 -5.81 -3.08
N PRO A 66 22.68 -5.69 -4.16
CA PRO A 66 22.77 -6.59 -5.32
C PRO A 66 24.16 -6.63 -5.97
N ASP A 67 24.46 -7.72 -6.68
CA ASP A 67 25.70 -7.84 -7.45
C ASP A 67 25.80 -6.76 -8.53
N GLY A 68 26.99 -6.16 -8.66
CA GLY A 68 27.22 -5.07 -9.60
C GLY A 68 26.47 -3.77 -9.24
N TYR A 69 26.06 -3.61 -7.98
CA TYR A 69 25.30 -2.45 -7.54
C TYR A 69 26.03 -1.12 -7.78
N GLU A 70 25.35 -0.24 -8.52
CA GLU A 70 25.70 1.16 -8.67
C GLU A 70 24.55 2.03 -8.15
N PRO A 71 24.81 2.97 -7.22
CA PRO A 71 23.77 3.87 -6.73
C PRO A 71 23.20 4.76 -7.82
N PHE A 72 21.88 5.00 -7.78
CA PHE A 72 21.26 6.04 -8.58
C PHE A 72 21.61 7.42 -8.02
N ILE A 73 22.47 8.14 -8.73
CA ILE A 73 22.83 9.51 -8.39
C ILE A 73 21.88 10.47 -9.11
N TYR A 74 21.27 11.37 -8.35
CA TYR A 74 20.37 12.40 -8.86
C TYR A 74 20.77 13.78 -8.31
N PRO A 75 20.49 14.87 -9.05
CA PRO A 75 20.68 16.21 -8.52
C PRO A 75 19.64 16.50 -7.43
N ASP A 76 20.02 17.26 -6.41
CA ASP A 76 19.13 17.66 -5.31
C ASP A 76 17.82 18.33 -5.78
N THR A 77 17.84 18.92 -6.98
CA THR A 77 16.66 19.53 -7.62
C THR A 77 15.55 18.54 -7.95
N LEU A 78 15.83 17.23 -8.03
CA LEU A 78 14.80 16.21 -8.20
C LEU A 78 14.12 15.83 -6.88
N LEU A 79 14.73 16.13 -5.72
CA LEU A 79 14.21 15.75 -4.42
C LEU A 79 13.41 16.89 -3.79
N HIS A 80 12.12 16.67 -3.63
CA HIS A 80 11.22 17.67 -3.06
C HIS A 80 10.76 17.25 -1.66
N ARG A 81 10.88 18.20 -0.73
CA ARG A 81 10.43 18.04 0.65
C ARG A 81 9.36 19.09 0.97
N ARG A 82 8.27 18.65 1.59
CA ARG A 82 7.20 19.51 2.10
C ARG A 82 6.87 19.06 3.52
N ALA A 83 7.32 19.84 4.51
CA ALA A 83 7.14 19.51 5.92
C ALA A 83 5.66 19.34 6.31
N HIS A 84 4.78 20.18 5.75
CA HIS A 84 3.35 20.21 6.07
C HIS A 84 2.49 19.80 4.88
N ALA A 85 2.85 18.70 4.21
CA ALA A 85 2.15 18.25 3.00
C ALA A 85 0.71 17.79 3.28
N LEU A 86 0.48 17.20 4.45
CA LEU A 86 -0.85 16.88 4.97
C LEU A 86 -1.04 17.58 6.32
N GLN A 87 -2.20 18.20 6.51
CA GLN A 87 -2.54 18.84 7.76
C GLN A 87 -3.01 17.79 8.79
N PRO A 88 -2.83 18.05 10.10
CA PRO A 88 -3.49 17.27 11.14
C PRO A 88 -5.01 17.19 10.90
N GLY A 89 -5.60 16.07 11.30
CA GLY A 89 -7.02 15.78 11.16
C GLY A 89 -7.32 14.54 10.32
N PRO A 90 -8.60 14.31 10.03
CA PRO A 90 -9.04 13.10 9.36
C PRO A 90 -8.89 13.15 7.83
N ILE A 91 -8.44 12.02 7.30
CA ILE A 91 -8.46 11.66 5.88
C ILE A 91 -9.41 10.47 5.76
N CYS A 92 -10.58 10.73 5.20
CA CYS A 92 -11.67 9.77 5.10
C CYS A 92 -11.78 9.21 3.67
N SER A 93 -12.31 7.99 3.55
CA SER A 93 -12.85 7.52 2.26
C SER A 93 -13.98 8.44 1.80
N THR A 94 -14.25 8.50 0.49
CA THR A 94 -15.23 9.42 -0.10
C THR A 94 -16.64 9.29 0.51
N SER A 95 -16.98 8.09 0.97
CA SER A 95 -18.26 7.77 1.58
C SER A 95 -18.35 8.05 3.08
N VAL A 96 -17.28 8.50 3.72
CA VAL A 96 -17.23 8.75 5.16
C VAL A 96 -17.32 10.25 5.45
N VAL A 97 -18.31 10.61 6.26
CA VAL A 97 -18.50 11.98 6.75
C VAL A 97 -17.96 12.07 8.17
N ALA A 98 -17.00 12.97 8.38
CA ALA A 98 -16.46 13.29 9.69
C ALA A 98 -17.29 14.38 10.39
N ARG A 99 -17.55 14.21 11.68
CA ARG A 99 -18.16 15.20 12.58
C ARG A 99 -17.29 15.34 13.81
N SER A 100 -16.89 16.56 14.14
CA SER A 100 -16.17 16.87 15.39
C SER A 100 -17.15 17.25 16.49
N VAL A 101 -16.82 16.88 17.72
CA VAL A 101 -17.45 17.39 18.94
C VAL A 101 -16.39 18.15 19.73
N ASP A 102 -16.63 19.45 19.91
CA ASP A 102 -15.70 20.35 20.58
C ASP A 102 -15.68 20.10 22.09
N ALA A 103 -14.48 20.16 22.68
CA ALA A 103 -14.29 19.94 24.12
C ALA A 103 -14.91 21.04 25.00
N SER A 104 -15.20 22.21 24.43
CA SER A 104 -15.77 23.37 25.14
C SER A 104 -17.23 23.18 25.59
N LEU A 105 -17.91 22.15 25.11
CA LEU A 105 -19.30 21.83 25.51
C LEU A 105 -19.38 20.93 26.75
N GLY A 106 -18.24 20.43 27.27
CA GLY A 106 -18.16 19.73 28.55
C GLY A 106 -17.92 20.71 29.69
N VAL A 107 -18.96 21.00 30.48
CA VAL A 107 -18.83 21.76 31.74
C VAL A 107 -17.86 21.00 32.66
N GLY A 108 -16.59 21.42 32.73
CA GLY A 108 -15.64 20.97 33.74
C GLY A 108 -14.25 20.53 33.28
N THR A 109 -13.97 20.39 31.99
CA THR A 109 -12.61 20.03 31.53
C THR A 109 -11.89 21.27 31.02
N GLY A 110 -10.86 21.73 31.73
CA GLY A 110 -10.00 22.88 31.38
C GLY A 110 -9.16 22.70 30.11
N ALA A 111 -9.76 22.18 29.04
CA ALA A 111 -9.15 21.99 27.74
C ALA A 111 -9.02 23.33 27.01
N PRO A 112 -7.93 23.56 26.26
CA PRO A 112 -7.73 24.79 25.51
C PRO A 112 -8.83 25.01 24.47
N ALA A 113 -9.17 26.27 24.22
CA ALA A 113 -10.16 26.67 23.22
C ALA A 113 -9.76 26.12 21.83
N GLY A 114 -10.64 25.33 21.20
CA GLY A 114 -10.38 24.68 19.91
C GLY A 114 -9.93 23.22 19.98
N ALA A 115 -9.79 22.63 21.18
CA ALA A 115 -9.55 21.20 21.32
C ALA A 115 -10.79 20.38 20.92
N VAL A 116 -10.58 19.37 20.07
CA VAL A 116 -11.62 18.39 19.72
C VAL A 116 -11.55 17.24 20.71
N ALA A 117 -12.66 16.97 21.42
CA ALA A 117 -12.74 15.88 22.40
C ALA A 117 -13.05 14.53 21.74
N GLN A 118 -13.78 14.57 20.64
CA GLN A 118 -14.24 13.37 19.95
C GLN A 118 -14.43 13.64 18.45
N LEU A 119 -13.90 12.74 17.62
CA LEU A 119 -14.19 12.68 16.19
C LEU A 119 -15.13 11.50 15.94
N ARG A 120 -16.22 11.76 15.23
CA ARG A 120 -17.23 10.77 14.86
C ARG A 120 -17.28 10.64 13.35
N PHE A 121 -17.39 9.42 12.87
CA PHE A 121 -17.38 9.12 11.44
C PHE A 121 -18.58 8.25 11.11
N LYS A 122 -19.39 8.73 10.18
CA LYS A 122 -20.52 7.97 9.66
C LYS A 122 -20.27 7.62 8.20
N CYS A 123 -20.39 6.34 7.87
CA CYS A 123 -20.21 5.86 6.50
C CYS A 123 -21.56 5.91 5.78
N ALA A 124 -21.55 6.31 4.51
CA ALA A 124 -22.70 6.19 3.62
C ALA A 124 -22.76 4.81 2.95
N ASP A 125 -21.60 4.15 2.81
CA ASP A 125 -21.43 2.84 2.19
C ASP A 125 -21.29 1.72 3.24
N GLU A 126 -21.37 0.47 2.77
CA GLU A 126 -21.14 -0.73 3.59
C GLU A 126 -19.70 -0.89 4.09
N GLN A 127 -18.76 -0.19 3.45
CA GLN A 127 -17.34 -0.16 3.81
C GLN A 127 -16.91 1.28 4.08
N GLY A 128 -15.97 1.45 5.00
CA GLY A 128 -15.43 2.75 5.36
C GLY A 128 -13.99 2.65 5.82
N ALA A 129 -13.19 3.66 5.50
CA ALA A 129 -11.81 3.75 5.97
C ALA A 129 -11.51 5.18 6.40
N VAL A 130 -10.74 5.32 7.47
CA VAL A 130 -10.29 6.60 8.00
C VAL A 130 -8.86 6.49 8.50
N LEU A 131 -8.08 7.52 8.19
CA LEU A 131 -6.78 7.81 8.77
C LEU A 131 -6.87 9.16 9.47
N VAL A 132 -6.49 9.25 10.73
CA VAL A 132 -6.45 10.49 11.49
C VAL A 132 -5.00 10.80 11.81
N LEU A 133 -4.51 11.93 11.31
CA LEU A 133 -3.18 12.44 11.59
C LEU A 133 -3.25 13.37 12.81
N LYS A 134 -2.42 13.11 13.83
CA LYS A 134 -2.32 14.03 14.98
C LYS A 134 -1.30 15.13 14.71
N ASP A 135 -0.21 14.77 14.03
CA ASP A 135 0.80 15.69 13.55
C ASP A 135 0.70 15.86 12.05
N ASP A 136 1.29 16.92 11.52
CA ASP A 136 1.36 17.12 10.07
C ASP A 136 2.14 15.99 9.38
N GLY A 137 1.69 15.65 8.18
CA GLY A 137 2.37 14.68 7.31
C GLY A 137 3.44 15.37 6.48
N ALA A 138 4.70 15.01 6.71
CA ALA A 138 5.85 15.46 5.93
C ALA A 138 6.02 14.58 4.70
N ARG A 139 6.00 15.19 3.51
CA ARG A 139 6.25 14.49 2.24
C ARG A 139 7.68 14.69 1.79
N GLU A 140 8.32 13.60 1.40
CA GLU A 140 9.57 13.57 0.66
C GLU A 140 9.36 12.75 -0.61
N ALA A 141 9.72 13.28 -1.78
CA ALA A 141 9.54 12.57 -3.04
C ALA A 141 10.52 13.03 -4.12
N LEU A 142 10.99 12.08 -4.93
CA LEU A 142 11.65 12.33 -6.20
C LEU A 142 10.61 12.67 -7.25
N HIS A 143 10.84 13.76 -7.97
CA HIS A 143 10.10 14.03 -9.19
C HIS A 143 10.42 13.00 -10.27
N PRO A 144 9.43 12.63 -11.10
CA PRO A 144 9.65 11.70 -12.20
C PRO A 144 10.71 12.21 -13.16
N SER A 145 11.66 11.35 -13.46
CA SER A 145 12.71 11.60 -14.45
C SER A 145 12.91 10.38 -15.32
N ARG A 146 13.27 10.62 -16.58
CA ARG A 146 13.59 9.54 -17.53
C ARG A 146 14.75 8.69 -17.02
N ASP A 147 15.74 9.32 -16.41
CA ASP A 147 16.94 8.65 -15.91
C ASP A 147 16.61 7.70 -14.77
N LEU A 148 15.71 8.09 -13.86
CA LEU A 148 15.22 7.22 -12.78
C LEU A 148 14.49 5.99 -13.36
N VAL A 149 13.56 6.20 -14.29
CA VAL A 149 12.83 5.09 -14.93
C VAL A 149 13.80 4.14 -15.63
N GLN A 150 14.79 4.68 -16.35
CA GLN A 150 15.77 3.87 -17.05
C GLN A 150 16.67 3.11 -16.08
N TYR A 151 17.07 3.72 -14.97
CA TYR A 151 17.81 3.07 -13.90
C TYR A 151 17.01 1.90 -13.31
N ILE A 152 15.73 2.10 -12.99
CA ILE A 152 14.84 1.05 -12.47
C ILE A 152 14.77 -0.11 -13.46
N VAL A 153 14.46 0.15 -14.74
CA VAL A 153 14.32 -0.92 -15.76
C VAL A 153 15.59 -1.74 -15.92
N ARG A 154 16.77 -1.10 -15.93
CA ARG A 154 18.06 -1.80 -16.10
C ARG A 154 18.39 -2.71 -14.92
N ASN A 155 18.07 -2.28 -13.70
CA ASN A 155 18.52 -2.96 -12.48
C ASN A 155 17.47 -3.89 -11.85
N HIS A 156 16.19 -3.75 -12.21
CA HIS A 156 15.08 -4.47 -11.56
C HIS A 156 15.25 -5.99 -11.53
N GLU A 157 15.83 -6.58 -12.57
CA GLU A 157 16.10 -8.02 -12.59
C GLU A 157 17.16 -8.44 -11.56
N ALA A 158 18.18 -7.61 -11.35
CA ALA A 158 19.17 -7.84 -10.29
C ALA A 158 18.55 -7.69 -8.90
N TRP A 159 17.59 -6.77 -8.74
CA TRP A 159 16.87 -6.59 -7.47
C TRP A 159 15.98 -7.78 -7.15
N HIS A 160 15.29 -8.32 -8.16
CA HIS A 160 14.48 -9.53 -8.01
C HIS A 160 15.34 -10.74 -7.67
N ARG A 161 16.45 -10.95 -8.38
CA ARG A 161 17.45 -11.99 -8.01
C ARG A 161 17.98 -11.81 -6.59
N PHE A 162 18.31 -10.58 -6.19
CA PHE A 162 18.76 -10.30 -4.83
C PHE A 162 17.71 -10.67 -3.76
N ALA A 163 16.42 -10.39 -4.01
CA ALA A 163 15.33 -10.80 -3.12
C ALA A 163 15.24 -12.33 -2.98
N GLN A 164 15.40 -13.07 -4.08
CA GLN A 164 15.36 -14.53 -4.09
C GLN A 164 16.63 -15.15 -3.48
N ASP A 165 17.80 -14.70 -3.92
CA ASP A 165 19.10 -15.34 -3.67
C ASP A 165 19.75 -14.90 -2.35
N VAL A 166 19.30 -13.80 -1.73
CA VAL A 166 19.80 -13.33 -0.43
C VAL A 166 18.71 -13.43 0.63
N PHE A 167 17.52 -12.90 0.36
CA PHE A 167 16.43 -12.92 1.33
C PHE A 167 15.58 -14.20 1.31
N ARG A 168 15.79 -15.10 0.33
CA ARG A 168 15.03 -16.35 0.17
C ARG A 168 13.52 -16.11 0.05
N LEU A 169 13.15 -14.99 -0.55
CA LEU A 169 11.74 -14.61 -0.72
C LEU A 169 11.20 -15.16 -2.04
N ASP A 170 10.03 -15.78 -1.98
CA ASP A 170 9.25 -16.16 -3.16
C ASP A 170 8.36 -14.99 -3.59
N LEU A 171 8.99 -13.98 -4.20
CA LEU A 171 8.29 -12.80 -4.74
C LEU A 171 8.20 -12.90 -6.26
N ALA A 172 7.07 -12.49 -6.83
CA ALA A 172 7.04 -12.21 -8.26
C ALA A 172 7.94 -11.00 -8.55
N ALA A 173 8.56 -10.97 -9.73
CA ALA A 173 9.39 -9.82 -10.12
C ALA A 173 8.61 -8.50 -10.02
N SER A 174 7.32 -8.51 -10.37
CA SER A 174 6.44 -7.34 -10.26
C SER A 174 6.26 -6.82 -8.84
N ASP A 175 6.50 -7.63 -7.81
CA ASP A 175 6.26 -7.24 -6.41
C ASP A 175 7.46 -6.52 -5.81
N VAL A 176 8.57 -6.45 -6.54
CA VAL A 176 9.73 -5.62 -6.19
C VAL A 176 9.47 -4.18 -6.62
N LEU A 177 9.38 -3.31 -5.63
CA LEU A 177 9.03 -1.89 -5.74
C LEU A 177 10.26 -1.02 -5.51
N PHE A 178 10.32 0.12 -6.19
CA PHE A 178 11.24 1.22 -5.88
C PHE A 178 10.46 2.37 -5.25
N VAL A 179 10.84 2.82 -4.06
CA VAL A 179 10.21 3.93 -3.35
C VAL A 179 10.72 5.25 -3.91
N SER A 180 9.85 5.97 -4.61
CA SER A 180 10.13 7.33 -5.09
C SER A 180 9.78 8.40 -4.08
N GLY A 181 8.96 8.09 -3.08
CA GLY A 181 8.56 9.05 -2.07
C GLY A 181 7.77 8.43 -0.93
N CYS A 182 7.58 9.19 0.13
CA CYS A 182 6.77 8.81 1.27
C CYS A 182 6.15 10.04 1.94
N VAL A 183 5.07 9.80 2.70
CA VAL A 183 4.51 10.77 3.63
C VAL A 183 4.64 10.17 5.02
N LYS A 184 5.37 10.87 5.91
CA LYS A 184 5.62 10.43 7.27
C LYS A 184 5.01 11.39 8.30
N THR A 185 4.56 10.85 9.42
CA THR A 185 3.97 11.61 10.53
C THR A 185 4.55 11.14 11.86
N GLY A 186 4.32 11.92 12.92
CA GLY A 186 4.74 11.59 14.29
C GLY A 186 3.74 10.69 15.01
N ALA A 187 2.43 10.92 14.82
CA ALA A 187 1.38 10.12 15.45
C ALA A 187 0.11 10.05 14.61
N TRP A 188 -0.50 8.86 14.62
CA TRP A 188 -1.62 8.51 13.75
C TRP A 188 -2.59 7.54 14.42
N ALA A 189 -3.81 7.48 13.90
CA ALA A 189 -4.78 6.44 14.18
C ALA A 189 -5.53 6.10 12.90
N LEU A 190 -5.81 4.82 12.66
CA LEU A 190 -6.52 4.37 11.49
C LEU A 190 -7.57 3.33 11.86
N ALA A 191 -8.61 3.24 11.04
CA ALA A 191 -9.63 2.20 11.16
C ALA A 191 -10.23 1.88 9.80
N ALA A 192 -10.66 0.63 9.66
CA ALA A 192 -11.42 0.16 8.52
C ALA A 192 -12.61 -0.68 8.97
N ALA A 193 -13.77 -0.35 8.43
CA ALA A 193 -15.00 -1.11 8.58
C ALA A 193 -15.22 -1.95 7.32
N THR A 194 -15.26 -3.27 7.47
CA THR A 194 -15.31 -4.23 6.34
C THR A 194 -16.73 -4.54 5.87
N HIS A 195 -17.72 -4.41 6.76
CA HIS A 195 -19.14 -4.56 6.47
C HIS A 195 -20.01 -3.73 7.42
N ARG A 196 -21.25 -3.43 7.01
CA ARG A 196 -22.26 -2.69 7.78
C ARG A 196 -21.79 -1.33 8.26
N ALA A 197 -20.84 -0.71 7.55
CA ALA A 197 -20.31 0.59 7.93
C ALA A 197 -21.38 1.70 7.92
N ARG A 198 -22.41 1.54 7.07
CA ARG A 198 -23.58 2.43 6.98
C ARG A 198 -24.45 2.44 8.24
N GLU A 199 -24.46 1.34 8.98
CA GLU A 199 -25.38 1.10 10.09
C GLU A 199 -24.81 1.55 11.46
N GLY A 200 -23.56 2.00 11.52
CA GLY A 200 -22.95 2.49 12.75
C GLY A 200 -22.03 3.69 12.58
N GLU A 201 -21.32 4.03 13.65
CA GLU A 201 -20.47 5.23 13.75
C GLU A 201 -19.10 4.81 14.29
N LEU A 202 -18.01 5.24 13.63
CA LEU A 202 -16.67 5.09 14.19
C LEU A 202 -16.40 6.31 15.07
N VAL A 203 -15.90 6.08 16.27
CA VAL A 203 -15.64 7.14 17.23
C VAL A 203 -14.17 7.11 17.62
N PHE A 204 -13.53 8.26 17.56
CA PHE A 204 -12.14 8.44 17.98
C PHE A 204 -12.17 9.40 19.17
N GLY A 205 -11.87 8.87 20.35
CA GLY A 205 -11.79 9.63 21.59
C GLY A 205 -10.38 10.14 21.87
N GLY A 206 -10.30 11.27 22.56
CA GLY A 206 -9.04 11.83 23.03
C GLY A 206 -8.93 13.31 22.68
N THR A 207 -8.14 14.03 23.47
CA THR A 207 -7.92 15.46 23.26
C THR A 207 -7.02 15.66 22.04
N PHE A 208 -7.62 15.84 20.86
CA PHE A 208 -6.91 16.27 19.67
C PHE A 208 -6.47 17.72 19.89
N GLY A 209 -5.19 17.92 20.22
CA GLY A 209 -4.59 19.22 20.52
C GLY A 209 -3.82 19.28 21.85
N ALA A 210 -3.95 18.29 22.73
CA ALA A 210 -3.14 18.18 23.95
C ALA A 210 -2.36 16.87 23.96
N LEU A 211 -1.05 16.99 24.14
CA LEU A 211 -0.09 15.89 24.14
C LEU A 211 -0.55 14.74 25.06
N SER A 212 -0.57 13.52 24.50
CA SER A 212 -0.36 12.22 25.18
C SER A 212 -1.51 11.26 25.52
N GLN A 213 -2.80 11.51 25.26
CA GLN A 213 -3.82 10.45 25.46
C GLN A 213 -4.91 10.45 24.38
N ALA A 214 -4.70 9.65 23.33
CA ALA A 214 -5.80 9.24 22.46
C ALA A 214 -6.21 7.82 22.82
N SER A 215 -7.49 7.62 23.09
CA SER A 215 -8.09 6.32 23.31
C SER A 215 -9.05 6.04 22.17
N PHE A 216 -8.84 4.92 21.48
CA PHE A 216 -9.75 4.51 20.42
C PHE A 216 -10.95 3.77 21.04
N SER A 217 -12.18 4.11 20.62
CA SER A 217 -13.37 3.37 21.03
C SER A 217 -14.41 3.33 19.90
N VAL A 218 -14.72 2.13 19.38
CA VAL A 218 -15.80 1.96 18.39
C VAL A 218 -17.13 1.93 19.13
N ALA A 219 -18.07 2.80 18.73
CA ALA A 219 -19.44 2.79 19.22
C ALA A 219 -20.39 2.40 18.08
N ALA A 220 -20.74 1.11 18.00
CA ALA A 220 -21.78 0.65 17.09
C ALA A 220 -23.17 0.89 17.70
N ALA A 221 -24.20 1.11 16.87
CA ALA A 221 -25.58 1.17 17.35
C ALA A 221 -25.93 -0.15 18.06
N GLU A 222 -26.61 -0.08 19.20
CA GLU A 222 -26.82 -1.14 20.24
C GLU A 222 -27.34 -2.51 19.76
N LYS A 223 -27.59 -2.72 18.46
CA LYS A 223 -28.10 -3.97 17.88
C LYS A 223 -27.26 -4.57 16.74
N LEU A 224 -26.14 -3.98 16.34
CA LEU A 224 -25.38 -4.44 15.17
C LEU A 224 -23.87 -4.47 15.43
N THR A 225 -23.28 -5.67 15.33
CA THR A 225 -21.81 -5.85 15.39
C THR A 225 -21.21 -5.43 14.04
N MET A 226 -20.57 -4.27 13.99
CA MET A 226 -19.71 -3.90 12.87
C MET A 226 -18.38 -4.66 12.96
N SER A 227 -17.86 -5.20 11.86
CA SER A 227 -16.45 -5.64 11.82
C SER A 227 -15.57 -4.45 11.51
N VAL A 228 -14.95 -3.93 12.57
CA VAL A 228 -14.01 -2.82 12.52
C VAL A 228 -12.70 -3.29 13.09
N GLU A 229 -11.63 -3.10 12.33
CA GLU A 229 -10.27 -3.20 12.83
C GLU A 229 -9.65 -1.80 12.85
N HIS A 230 -8.74 -1.60 13.78
CA HIS A 230 -8.13 -0.31 14.03
C HIS A 230 -6.72 -0.45 14.55
N ARG A 231 -5.93 0.61 14.36
CA ARG A 231 -4.57 0.72 14.84
C ARG A 231 -4.28 2.16 15.22
N CYS A 232 -3.32 2.37 16.12
CA CYS A 232 -2.78 3.68 16.42
C CYS A 232 -1.30 3.56 16.74
N GLY A 233 -0.53 4.60 16.43
CA GLY A 233 0.89 4.60 16.70
C GLY A 233 1.45 6.02 16.85
N PRO A 234 2.65 6.15 17.41
CA PRO A 234 3.45 5.08 18.02
C PRO A 234 2.93 4.70 19.43
N GLU A 235 3.14 3.45 19.86
CA GLU A 235 2.87 3.06 21.25
C GLU A 235 3.79 3.84 22.21
N PRO A 236 3.26 4.44 23.29
CA PRO A 236 4.11 5.09 24.28
C PRO A 236 5.03 4.06 24.93
N PRO A 237 6.33 4.35 25.12
CA PRO A 237 7.24 3.44 25.80
C PRO A 237 6.70 3.14 27.21
N GLN A 238 6.52 1.86 27.53
CA GLN A 238 6.14 1.45 28.88
C GLN A 238 7.26 1.88 29.85
N GLY A 239 6.98 2.86 30.72
CA GLY A 239 7.83 3.20 31.87
C GLY A 239 8.77 4.40 31.74
N SER A 240 8.75 5.21 30.68
CA SER A 240 9.55 6.44 30.63
C SER A 240 8.77 7.67 31.13
N VAL A 241 9.05 8.08 32.36
CA VAL A 241 8.69 9.40 32.90
C VAL A 241 9.83 10.36 32.56
N SER A 242 9.92 10.82 31.32
CA SER A 242 10.72 11.99 30.97
C SER A 242 10.23 12.64 29.69
N ALA A 243 10.08 13.96 29.80
CA ALA A 243 9.64 14.88 28.78
C ALA A 243 10.61 14.94 27.58
N GLU A 244 10.09 15.43 26.46
CA GLU A 244 10.83 15.80 25.24
C GLU A 244 11.32 14.67 24.33
N SER A 245 10.48 13.68 24.02
CA SER A 245 10.56 13.10 22.68
C SER A 245 9.84 14.04 21.72
N GLN A 246 10.59 14.84 20.96
CA GLN A 246 10.07 15.28 19.67
C GLN A 246 9.61 14.01 18.95
N SER A 247 8.31 13.86 18.71
CA SER A 247 7.73 12.68 18.06
C SER A 247 8.49 12.45 16.76
N ARG A 248 9.30 11.40 16.69
CA ARG A 248 10.05 11.07 15.48
C ARG A 248 9.04 10.91 14.36
N ARG A 249 9.28 11.61 13.24
CA ARG A 249 8.40 11.57 12.06
C ARG A 249 8.82 10.41 11.15
N ASP A 250 8.83 9.22 11.71
CA ASP A 250 9.30 7.99 11.08
C ASP A 250 8.16 7.05 10.65
N GLN A 251 6.91 7.40 10.97
CA GLN A 251 5.72 6.60 10.66
C GLN A 251 5.22 6.88 9.23
N CYS A 252 5.39 5.94 8.31
CA CYS A 252 5.05 6.10 6.89
C CYS A 252 3.57 5.79 6.62
N VAL A 253 2.74 6.82 6.45
CA VAL A 253 1.29 6.65 6.24
C VAL A 253 0.91 6.50 4.75
N PHE A 254 1.71 7.09 3.85
CA PHE A 254 1.54 6.93 2.40
C PHE A 254 2.87 6.71 1.71
N LEU A 255 2.91 5.75 0.79
CA LEU A 255 4.07 5.39 -0.01
C LEU A 255 3.88 5.81 -1.47
N HIS A 256 4.91 6.37 -2.08
CA HIS A 256 4.98 6.57 -3.53
C HIS A 256 6.05 5.65 -4.08
N TYR A 257 5.67 4.84 -5.08
CA TYR A 257 6.58 3.85 -5.63
C TYR A 257 6.42 3.68 -7.14
N TYR A 258 7.44 3.06 -7.71
CA TYR A 258 7.46 2.52 -9.05
C TYR A 258 7.35 1.00 -9.00
N LYS A 259 6.47 0.46 -9.84
CA LYS A 259 6.28 -0.98 -10.05
C LYS A 259 6.56 -1.31 -11.51
N LEU A 260 7.36 -2.35 -11.77
CA LEU A 260 7.66 -2.82 -13.12
C LEU A 260 6.91 -4.13 -13.40
N LYS A 261 6.00 -4.11 -14.39
CA LYS A 261 5.34 -5.31 -14.90
C LYS A 261 5.81 -5.58 -16.33
N ARG A 262 6.36 -6.77 -16.58
CA ARG A 262 6.74 -7.23 -17.92
C ARG A 262 5.52 -7.89 -18.58
N ARG A 263 5.29 -7.61 -19.86
CA ARG A 263 4.18 -8.21 -20.59
C ARG A 263 4.42 -9.71 -20.81
N ARG A 264 3.43 -10.55 -20.49
CA ARG A 264 3.41 -11.94 -20.97
C ARG A 264 3.03 -11.91 -22.44
N VAL A 265 3.98 -12.18 -23.34
CA VAL A 265 3.68 -12.32 -24.77
C VAL A 265 2.94 -13.64 -24.97
N LEU A 266 1.62 -13.64 -24.80
CA LEU A 266 0.79 -14.73 -25.32
C LEU A 266 0.75 -14.57 -26.85
N GLY A 267 1.01 -15.68 -27.56
CA GLY A 267 0.96 -15.74 -29.03
C GLY A 267 -0.36 -15.21 -29.59
N PRO A 268 -0.42 -14.85 -30.88
CA PRO A 268 -1.58 -14.17 -31.46
C PRO A 268 -2.86 -14.97 -31.16
N LYS A 269 -3.84 -14.33 -30.50
CA LYS A 269 -5.21 -14.83 -30.40
C LYS A 269 -5.74 -14.94 -31.82
N VAL A 270 -5.75 -16.17 -32.37
CA VAL A 270 -6.45 -16.47 -33.63
C VAL A 270 -7.94 -16.25 -33.36
N MET A 271 -8.42 -15.04 -33.62
CA MET A 271 -9.86 -14.77 -33.68
C MET A 271 -10.37 -15.35 -35.00
N ARG A 272 -10.84 -16.59 -34.95
CA ARG A 272 -11.52 -17.22 -36.07
C ARG A 272 -12.89 -16.52 -36.21
N ALA A 273 -13.00 -15.62 -37.17
CA ALA A 273 -14.29 -15.01 -37.50
C ALA A 273 -15.24 -16.12 -37.98
N ALA A 274 -16.26 -16.42 -37.19
CA ALA A 274 -17.38 -17.24 -37.65
C ALA A 274 -18.25 -16.39 -38.57
N SER A 275 -17.91 -16.36 -39.86
CA SER A 275 -18.85 -15.96 -40.90
C SER A 275 -19.83 -17.12 -41.10
N VAL A 276 -21.04 -16.98 -40.55
CA VAL A 276 -22.15 -17.88 -40.88
C VAL A 276 -22.65 -17.45 -42.26
N GLU A 277 -22.31 -18.23 -43.29
CA GLU A 277 -23.12 -18.30 -44.51
C GLU A 277 -23.64 -19.73 -44.70
N PRO A 278 -24.91 -19.88 -45.14
CA PRO A 278 -25.60 -21.15 -45.14
C PRO A 278 -25.32 -21.90 -46.44
N SER A 279 -24.76 -23.10 -46.37
CA SER A 279 -24.82 -24.03 -47.51
C SER A 279 -24.94 -25.48 -47.05
N LEU A 280 -25.88 -26.13 -47.71
CA LEU A 280 -26.34 -27.50 -47.54
C LEU A 280 -25.24 -28.53 -47.86
N GLY A 281 -25.23 -29.61 -47.09
CA GLY A 281 -24.97 -30.95 -47.64
C GLY A 281 -23.70 -31.67 -47.17
N ARG A 282 -23.96 -32.86 -46.59
CA ARG A 282 -23.15 -34.09 -46.62
C ARG A 282 -22.27 -34.38 -45.38
N PRO A 283 -22.44 -35.55 -44.74
CA PRO A 283 -21.60 -35.98 -43.61
C PRO A 283 -20.39 -36.78 -44.10
N PRO A 284 -19.31 -36.83 -43.30
CA PRO A 284 -18.44 -38.00 -43.32
C PRO A 284 -18.25 -38.62 -41.92
N SER A 285 -18.48 -39.94 -41.91
CA SER A 285 -17.87 -41.09 -41.20
C SER A 285 -16.86 -40.91 -40.04
N PRO A 286 -16.71 -41.96 -39.19
CA PRO A 286 -16.16 -41.87 -37.84
C PRO A 286 -14.69 -42.35 -37.67
N GLU A 287 -14.04 -41.80 -36.63
CA GLU A 287 -12.92 -42.35 -35.80
C GLU A 287 -11.51 -42.44 -36.47
N PRO A 288 -10.38 -42.52 -35.70
CA PRO A 288 -10.28 -42.89 -34.29
C PRO A 288 -9.38 -42.06 -33.35
N PHE A 289 -9.74 -42.20 -32.07
CA PHE A 289 -8.88 -42.13 -30.89
C PHE A 289 -7.46 -42.68 -31.10
N LEU A 290 -6.45 -41.94 -30.60
CA LEU A 290 -5.24 -42.51 -30.02
C LEU A 290 -4.83 -41.73 -28.77
N GLU A 291 -4.76 -42.47 -27.68
CA GLU A 291 -4.30 -42.10 -26.35
C GLU A 291 -2.86 -41.59 -26.36
N GLY A 292 -2.60 -40.58 -25.54
CA GLY A 292 -1.27 -40.10 -25.17
C GLY A 292 -1.17 -39.94 -23.66
N VAL A 293 -0.88 -41.05 -22.99
CA VAL A 293 -0.17 -41.23 -21.71
C VAL A 293 -0.18 -40.03 -20.75
N SER A 294 -0.97 -40.14 -19.68
CA SER A 294 -0.87 -39.31 -18.48
C SER A 294 0.29 -39.77 -17.61
N CYS A 295 1.29 -38.91 -17.44
CA CYS A 295 2.34 -39.07 -16.44
C CYS A 295 1.89 -38.39 -15.15
N ASP A 296 1.33 -39.16 -14.22
CA ASP A 296 1.05 -38.70 -12.85
C ASP A 296 2.37 -38.37 -12.14
N THR A 297 2.69 -37.09 -12.04
CA THR A 297 3.63 -36.59 -11.03
C THR A 297 2.78 -35.97 -9.94
N SER A 298 2.62 -36.67 -8.82
CA SER A 298 1.92 -36.14 -7.66
C SER A 298 2.72 -34.95 -7.09
N SER A 299 2.41 -33.75 -7.57
CA SER A 299 2.86 -32.52 -6.93
C SER A 299 2.11 -32.40 -5.60
N GLY A 300 2.79 -32.64 -4.49
CA GLY A 300 2.26 -32.28 -3.19
C GLY A 300 2.01 -30.78 -3.16
N SER A 301 0.74 -30.37 -3.20
CA SER A 301 0.35 -28.98 -3.00
C SER A 301 0.42 -28.67 -1.51
N ILE A 302 1.42 -27.88 -1.11
CA ILE A 302 1.41 -27.27 0.23
C ILE A 302 0.37 -26.16 0.18
N GLU A 303 -0.81 -26.43 0.72
CA GLU A 303 -1.89 -25.44 0.85
C GLU A 303 -1.65 -24.63 2.14
N LEU A 304 -1.32 -23.35 2.00
CA LEU A 304 -1.24 -22.44 3.13
C LEU A 304 -2.68 -22.20 3.63
N ALA A 305 -3.00 -22.64 4.86
CA ALA A 305 -4.31 -22.42 5.46
C ALA A 305 -4.23 -21.40 6.61
N PRO A 306 -5.17 -20.42 6.68
CA PRO A 306 -6.21 -20.13 5.70
C PRO A 306 -5.61 -19.42 4.48
N GLY A 307 -5.99 -19.86 3.27
CA GLY A 307 -5.48 -19.32 2.01
C GLY A 307 -5.65 -17.79 1.98
N PRO A 308 -4.61 -17.02 1.62
CA PRO A 308 -4.75 -15.58 1.50
C PRO A 308 -5.86 -15.30 0.48
N ALA A 309 -6.88 -14.54 0.89
CA ALA A 309 -7.73 -13.88 -0.08
C ALA A 309 -6.80 -13.17 -1.06
N GLU A 310 -6.95 -13.43 -2.37
CA GLU A 310 -6.12 -12.83 -3.42
C GLU A 310 -6.30 -11.31 -3.34
N PHE A 311 -5.38 -10.66 -2.63
CA PHE A 311 -5.33 -9.22 -2.53
C PHE A 311 -4.94 -8.69 -3.90
N CYS A 312 -5.85 -7.95 -4.53
CA CYS A 312 -5.54 -7.22 -5.74
C CYS A 312 -5.02 -5.83 -5.34
N ASP A 313 -3.71 -5.64 -5.43
CA ASP A 313 -3.09 -4.31 -5.38
C ASP A 313 -3.85 -3.41 -6.37
N PRO A 314 -4.39 -2.25 -5.94
CA PRO A 314 -5.12 -1.36 -6.84
C PRO A 314 -4.29 -0.94 -8.06
N VAL A 315 -2.95 -0.98 -7.97
CA VAL A 315 -2.05 -0.72 -9.10
C VAL A 315 -2.04 -1.89 -10.09
N ASP A 316 -2.18 -3.13 -9.64
CA ASP A 316 -2.21 -4.31 -10.53
C ASP A 316 -3.42 -4.32 -11.44
N SER A 317 -4.61 -3.98 -10.91
CA SER A 317 -5.84 -3.81 -11.71
C SER A 317 -5.64 -2.80 -12.85
N ILE A 318 -4.91 -1.73 -12.59
CA ILE A 318 -4.68 -0.64 -13.55
C ILE A 318 -3.62 -1.06 -14.57
N LEU A 319 -2.55 -1.72 -14.13
CA LEU A 319 -1.53 -2.27 -15.00
C LEU A 319 -2.13 -3.28 -16.00
N GLU A 320 -3.02 -4.16 -15.53
CA GLU A 320 -3.69 -5.15 -16.38
C GLU A 320 -4.56 -4.47 -17.43
N TYR A 321 -5.39 -3.51 -17.03
CA TYR A 321 -6.18 -2.72 -17.96
C TYR A 321 -5.32 -2.02 -19.03
N ILE A 322 -4.20 -1.41 -18.64
CA ILE A 322 -3.31 -0.72 -19.58
C ILE A 322 -2.67 -1.71 -20.57
N LEU A 323 -2.23 -2.87 -20.09
CA LEU A 323 -1.61 -3.92 -20.91
C LEU A 323 -2.61 -4.57 -21.89
N ASP A 324 -3.88 -4.62 -21.53
CA ASP A 324 -4.96 -5.12 -22.37
C ASP A 324 -5.38 -4.11 -23.45
N VAL A 325 -5.51 -2.82 -23.09
CA VAL A 325 -6.03 -1.78 -23.99
C VAL A 325 -4.97 -1.23 -24.95
N ARG A 326 -3.67 -1.27 -24.61
CA ARG A 326 -2.58 -0.71 -25.44
C ARG A 326 -1.64 -1.79 -25.99
N PRO A 327 -2.01 -2.48 -27.08
CA PRO A 327 -1.20 -3.57 -27.62
C PRO A 327 0.16 -3.16 -28.21
N THR A 328 0.42 -1.87 -28.45
CA THR A 328 1.65 -1.34 -29.09
C THR A 328 2.68 -0.75 -28.12
N ALA A 329 2.48 -0.81 -26.81
CA ALA A 329 3.42 -0.28 -25.83
C ALA A 329 4.64 -1.20 -25.61
N VAL A 330 5.76 -0.60 -25.16
CA VAL A 330 7.08 -1.23 -24.91
C VAL A 330 6.96 -2.47 -23.99
N PRO A 331 7.80 -3.53 -24.12
CA PRO A 331 7.66 -4.81 -23.39
C PRO A 331 7.62 -4.71 -21.84
N SER A 332 8.11 -3.60 -21.31
CA SER A 332 8.21 -3.28 -19.88
C SER A 332 7.48 -1.96 -19.59
N LEU A 333 6.49 -2.00 -18.69
CA LEU A 333 5.80 -0.80 -18.20
C LEU A 333 6.16 -0.54 -16.75
N VAL A 334 6.73 0.64 -16.52
CA VAL A 334 6.97 1.21 -15.20
C VAL A 334 5.89 2.25 -14.96
N LEU A 335 5.04 2.05 -13.94
CA LEU A 335 4.06 3.05 -13.54
C LEU A 335 4.51 3.75 -12.25
N GLU A 336 4.43 5.07 -12.30
CA GLU A 336 4.48 5.95 -11.14
C GLU A 336 3.05 6.17 -10.63
N TYR A 337 2.81 5.97 -9.33
CA TYR A 337 1.50 6.25 -8.75
C TYR A 337 1.56 7.43 -7.78
N ALA A 338 1.40 8.65 -8.33
CA ALA A 338 1.20 9.89 -7.56
C ALA A 338 0.73 11.05 -8.48
N ARG A 339 -0.53 11.05 -8.93
CA ARG A 339 -1.15 12.26 -9.50
C ARG A 339 -2.59 12.43 -9.04
N ASN A 340 -2.77 13.28 -8.05
CA ASN A 340 -3.67 14.43 -8.07
C ASN A 340 -3.24 15.44 -6.99
#